data_AF-A0A7S1KCD5-F1
#
_entry.id   AF-A0A7S1KCD5-F1
#
_cell.length_a   1.000
_cell.length_b   1.000
_cell.length_c   1.000
_cell.angle_alpha   90.00
_cell.angle_beta   90.00
_cell.angle_gamma   90.00
#
_symmetry.space_group_name_H-M   'P 1'
#
loop_
_entity.id
_entity.type
_entity.pdbx_description
1 polymer ?
#
loop_
_entity_poly.entity_id
_entity_poly.type
_entity_poly.pdbx_seq_one_letter_code
_entity_poly.pdbx_strand_id
1 'polypeptide(L)'
;PVPPTTLHEAGQMSICRSAAWDQKVLTSAWWVNSHQVSKTAPTGEYLTQGAFMIRGKKNYLPPMKLEMGLTVLFQLADDSFARHVGERSGRRAGDDASSASPSPSEHRTPALAGASDQLGGEEEDNEYD
;
A
#
# COMPACT_ATOMS: atom_id res chain seq x y z
N PRO A 1 -15.05 19.83 -11.79
CA PRO A 1 -13.66 19.36 -12.08
C PRO A 1 -13.33 18.11 -11.26
N VAL A 2 -12.64 17.13 -11.84
CA VAL A 2 -12.26 15.89 -11.13
C VAL A 2 -11.07 16.18 -10.19
N PRO A 3 -11.10 15.75 -8.92
CA PRO A 3 -9.96 15.90 -8.02
C PRO A 3 -8.71 15.20 -8.56
N PRO A 4 -7.50 15.74 -8.30
CA PRO A 4 -6.27 15.12 -8.76
C PRO A 4 -6.02 13.75 -8.14
N THR A 5 -6.47 13.53 -6.91
CA THR A 5 -6.39 12.24 -6.20
C THR A 5 -7.17 11.15 -6.91
N THR A 6 -8.40 11.43 -7.32
CA THR A 6 -9.26 10.49 -8.04
C THR A 6 -8.67 10.08 -9.40
N LEU A 7 -8.07 11.04 -10.13
CA LEU A 7 -7.38 10.73 -11.39
C LEU A 7 -6.15 9.84 -11.16
N HIS A 8 -5.42 10.09 -10.08
CA HIS A 8 -4.26 9.28 -9.71
C HIS A 8 -4.68 7.85 -9.35
N GLU A 9 -5.67 7.67 -8.47
CA GLU A 9 -6.22 6.37 -8.08
C GLU A 9 -6.77 5.58 -9.29
N ALA A 10 -7.51 6.24 -10.19
CA ALA A 10 -8.05 5.61 -11.39
C ALA A 10 -6.95 5.18 -12.36
N GLY A 11 -5.91 6.00 -12.55
CA GLY A 11 -4.78 5.63 -13.38
C GLY A 11 -3.97 4.48 -12.76
N GLN A 12 -3.83 4.46 -11.43
CA GLN A 12 -3.10 3.43 -10.69
C GLN A 12 -3.77 2.08 -10.91
N MET A 13 -5.09 2.05 -10.75
CA MET A 13 -5.92 0.87 -11.03
C MET A 13 -5.82 0.44 -12.50
N SER A 14 -5.83 1.40 -13.44
CA SER A 14 -5.75 1.13 -14.88
C SER A 14 -4.43 0.45 -15.27
N ILE A 15 -3.30 0.95 -14.75
CA ILE A 15 -1.98 0.35 -15.02
C ILE A 15 -1.87 -1.02 -14.36
N CYS A 16 -2.27 -1.15 -13.09
CA CYS A 16 -2.19 -2.43 -12.36
C CYS A 16 -3.07 -3.53 -12.99
N ARG A 17 -4.12 -3.16 -13.73
CA ARG A 17 -4.99 -4.10 -14.47
C ARG A 17 -4.58 -4.27 -15.94
N SER A 18 -3.42 -3.75 -16.34
CA SER A 18 -2.89 -3.86 -17.70
C SER A 18 -1.73 -4.86 -17.77
N ALA A 19 -1.25 -5.14 -19.00
CA ALA A 19 -0.07 -5.97 -19.22
C ALA A 19 1.21 -5.45 -18.53
N ALA A 20 1.25 -4.17 -18.15
CA ALA A 20 2.36 -3.59 -17.40
C ALA A 20 2.58 -4.30 -16.05
N TRP A 21 1.51 -4.82 -15.43
CA TRP A 21 1.60 -5.58 -14.18
C TRP A 21 2.42 -6.87 -14.34
N ASP A 22 2.17 -7.63 -15.40
CA ASP A 22 2.85 -8.90 -15.63
C ASP A 22 4.30 -8.67 -16.08
N GLN A 23 4.51 -7.63 -16.88
CA GLN A 23 5.84 -7.26 -17.40
C GLN A 23 6.70 -6.49 -16.39
N LYS A 24 6.14 -6.10 -15.23
CA LYS A 24 6.81 -5.26 -14.22
C LYS A 24 7.39 -3.96 -14.79
N VAL A 25 6.71 -3.39 -15.79
CA VAL A 25 7.13 -2.16 -16.45
C VAL A 25 6.44 -0.97 -15.78
N LEU A 26 7.25 -0.04 -15.25
CA LEU A 26 6.76 1.26 -14.81
C LEU A 26 6.33 2.07 -16.04
N THR A 27 5.06 2.43 -16.10
CA THR A 27 4.48 3.19 -17.22
C THR A 27 3.53 4.28 -16.71
N SER A 28 3.19 5.22 -17.59
CA SER A 28 2.28 6.33 -17.31
C SER A 28 0.89 6.04 -17.88
N ALA A 29 -0.13 6.21 -17.05
CA ALA A 29 -1.52 6.22 -17.49
C ALA A 29 -1.81 7.53 -18.23
N TRP A 30 -2.87 7.53 -19.03
CA TRP A 30 -3.38 8.74 -19.66
C TRP A 30 -4.91 8.75 -19.67
N TRP A 31 -5.48 9.95 -19.73
CA TRP A 31 -6.92 10.16 -19.78
C TRP A 31 -7.31 11.12 -20.91
N VAL A 32 -8.57 11.01 -21.33
CA VAL A 32 -9.21 11.89 -22.32
C VAL A 32 -10.62 12.22 -21.88
N ASN A 33 -11.20 13.28 -22.44
CA ASN A 33 -12.59 13.63 -22.19
C ASN A 33 -13.55 12.73 -23.00
N SER A 34 -14.81 12.62 -22.56
CA SER A 34 -15.82 11.75 -23.19
C SER A 34 -16.03 12.05 -24.69
N HIS A 35 -16.02 13.33 -25.08
CA HIS A 35 -16.21 13.75 -26.48
C HIS A 35 -15.07 13.30 -27.40
N GLN A 36 -13.93 12.86 -26.85
CA GLN A 36 -12.78 12.39 -27.62
C GLN A 36 -12.86 10.91 -27.96
N VAL A 37 -13.86 10.19 -27.45
CA VAL A 37 -14.01 8.73 -27.60
C VAL A 37 -15.14 8.43 -28.58
N SER A 38 -14.85 7.63 -29.60
CA SER A 38 -15.83 7.19 -30.60
C SER A 38 -15.76 5.68 -30.81
N LYS A 39 -16.92 5.06 -31.10
CA LYS A 39 -17.02 3.66 -31.52
C LYS A 39 -16.92 3.49 -33.04
N THR A 40 -16.91 4.59 -33.79
CA THR A 40 -16.84 4.57 -35.25
C THR A 40 -15.39 4.60 -35.69
N ALA A 41 -14.97 3.53 -36.37
CA ALA A 41 -13.66 3.46 -37.02
C ALA A 41 -13.57 4.47 -38.19
N PRO A 42 -12.35 4.89 -38.59
CA PRO A 42 -12.12 5.58 -39.84
C PRO A 42 -12.64 4.76 -41.02
N THR A 43 -12.99 5.43 -42.11
CA THR A 43 -13.51 4.78 -43.32
C THR A 43 -12.54 3.71 -43.82
N GLY A 44 -13.01 2.46 -43.88
CA GLY A 44 -12.23 1.33 -44.40
C GLY A 44 -11.60 0.43 -43.33
N GLU A 45 -11.66 0.79 -42.04
CA GLU A 45 -11.17 -0.03 -40.94
C GLU A 45 -12.32 -0.54 -40.07
N TYR A 46 -12.12 -1.69 -39.43
CA TYR A 46 -13.04 -2.25 -38.45
C TYR A 46 -12.45 -2.13 -37.05
N LEU A 47 -13.30 -1.78 -36.08
CA LEU A 47 -12.93 -1.75 -34.68
C LEU A 47 -13.25 -3.12 -34.05
N THR A 48 -12.31 -3.71 -33.33
CA THR A 48 -12.55 -4.93 -32.57
C THR A 48 -13.45 -4.66 -31.36
N GLN A 49 -14.12 -5.69 -30.85
CA GLN A 49 -14.92 -5.58 -29.64
C GLN A 49 -14.02 -5.15 -28.47
N GLY A 50 -14.44 -4.10 -27.75
CA GLY A 50 -13.69 -3.54 -26.62
C GLY A 50 -12.67 -2.48 -27.01
N ALA A 51 -12.45 -2.23 -28.30
CA ALA A 51 -11.64 -1.10 -28.76
C ALA A 51 -12.48 0.19 -28.85
N PHE A 52 -11.80 1.33 -28.79
CA PHE A 52 -12.38 2.66 -29.00
C PHE A 52 -11.44 3.52 -29.83
N MET A 53 -12.00 4.32 -30.73
CA MET A 53 -11.24 5.32 -31.48
C MET A 53 -11.11 6.58 -30.63
N ILE A 54 -9.88 7.01 -30.35
CA ILE A 54 -9.61 8.21 -29.55
C ILE A 54 -9.01 9.30 -30.41
N ARG A 55 -9.58 10.51 -30.33
CA ARG A 55 -9.17 11.66 -31.13
C ARG A 55 -8.67 12.81 -30.25
N GLY A 56 -7.71 13.58 -30.76
CA GLY A 56 -7.19 14.77 -30.08
C GLY A 56 -6.13 14.48 -29.01
N LYS A 57 -6.01 15.38 -28.03
CA LYS A 57 -4.93 15.38 -27.02
C LYS A 57 -5.17 14.34 -25.93
N LYS A 58 -4.14 13.56 -25.62
CA LYS A 58 -4.06 12.68 -24.45
C LYS A 58 -3.39 13.43 -23.30
N ASN A 59 -3.91 13.28 -22.08
CA ASN A 59 -3.33 13.86 -20.88
C ASN A 59 -2.64 12.75 -20.08
N TYR A 60 -1.31 12.80 -19.99
CA TYR A 60 -0.53 11.80 -19.28
C TYR A 60 -0.45 12.13 -17.79
N LEU A 61 -0.53 11.08 -16.98
CA LEU A 61 -0.30 11.14 -15.55
C LEU A 61 1.19 10.83 -15.25
N PRO A 62 1.71 11.31 -14.11
CA PRO A 62 3.03 10.91 -13.64
C PRO A 62 3.18 9.38 -13.63
N PRO A 63 4.38 8.82 -13.84
CA PRO A 63 4.61 7.39 -13.71
C PRO A 63 4.15 6.89 -12.34
N MET A 64 3.42 5.78 -12.32
CA MET A 64 2.88 5.25 -11.09
C MET A 64 3.43 3.87 -10.79
N LYS A 65 3.54 3.56 -9.50
CA LYS A 65 4.07 2.28 -9.03
C LYS A 65 3.08 1.17 -9.35
N LEU A 66 3.53 -0.08 -9.40
CA LEU A 66 2.66 -1.23 -9.54
C LEU A 66 2.34 -1.80 -8.16
N GLU A 67 1.41 -1.16 -7.45
CA GLU A 67 1.01 -1.51 -6.09
C GLU A 67 -0.50 -1.81 -6.04
N MET A 68 -0.86 -2.95 -5.45
CA MET A 68 -2.25 -3.34 -5.15
C MET A 68 -2.34 -3.82 -3.70
N GLY A 69 -3.36 -3.34 -2.98
CA GLY A 69 -3.69 -3.80 -1.63
C GLY A 69 -4.91 -4.71 -1.63
N LEU A 70 -4.90 -5.72 -0.77
CA LEU A 70 -6.05 -6.55 -0.45
C LEU A 70 -6.35 -6.44 1.04
N THR A 71 -7.60 -6.20 1.38
CA THR A 71 -8.07 -6.17 2.77
C THR A 71 -9.19 -7.17 2.94
N VAL A 72 -9.04 -8.07 3.92
CA VAL A 72 -10.10 -8.99 4.33
C VAL A 72 -10.75 -8.42 5.58
N LEU A 73 -12.07 -8.25 5.54
CA LEU A 73 -12.86 -7.82 6.69
C LEU A 73 -13.68 -9.01 7.20
N PHE A 74 -13.58 -9.27 8.50
CA PHE A 74 -14.41 -10.26 9.18
C PHE A 74 -15.64 -9.57 9.74
N GLN A 75 -16.81 -10.01 9.30
CA GLN A 75 -18.07 -9.63 9.93
C GLN A 75 -18.22 -10.42 11.22
N LEU A 76 -18.65 -9.72 12.27
CA LEU A 76 -18.97 -10.35 13.54
C LEU A 76 -20.33 -11.04 13.45
N ALA A 77 -20.43 -12.26 13.96
CA ALA A 77 -21.72 -12.95 14.09
C ALA A 77 -22.62 -12.21 15.10
N ASP A 78 -23.94 -12.25 14.88
CA ASP A 78 -24.92 -11.54 15.72
C ASP A 78 -24.80 -11.90 17.21
N ASP A 79 -24.59 -13.20 17.51
CA ASP A 79 -24.39 -13.71 18.88
C ASP A 79 -23.15 -13.16 19.59
N SER A 80 -22.18 -12.65 18.82
CA SER A 80 -20.94 -12.10 19.34
C SER A 80 -20.97 -10.57 19.44
N PHE A 81 -21.97 -9.88 18.85
CA PHE A 81 -22.00 -8.42 18.79
C PHE A 81 -21.82 -7.76 20.15
N ALA A 82 -22.56 -8.22 21.17
CA ALA A 82 -22.52 -7.66 22.52
C ALA A 82 -21.12 -7.70 23.17
N ARG A 83 -20.29 -8.69 22.82
CA ARG A 83 -18.95 -8.88 23.40
C ARG A 83 -17.89 -7.98 22.78
N HIS A 84 -18.15 -7.45 21.59
CA HIS A 84 -17.18 -6.67 20.83
C HIS A 84 -17.67 -5.23 20.56
N VAL A 85 -18.68 -4.75 21.30
CA VAL A 85 -19.12 -3.35 21.25
C VAL A 85 -17.95 -2.45 21.64
N GLY A 86 -17.60 -1.50 20.76
CA GLY A 86 -16.52 -0.54 20.99
C GLY A 86 -15.13 -0.98 20.51
N GLU A 87 -14.90 -2.26 20.22
CA GLU A 87 -13.58 -2.75 19.79
C GLU A 87 -13.12 -2.23 18.42
N ARG A 88 -14.07 -1.85 17.56
CA ARG A 88 -13.81 -1.25 16.24
C ARG A 88 -14.14 0.24 16.18
N SER A 89 -14.16 0.93 17.31
CA SER A 89 -14.23 2.38 17.29
C SER A 89 -13.00 2.88 16.51
N GLY A 90 -13.23 3.61 15.41
CA GLY A 90 -12.15 4.10 14.56
C GLY A 90 -11.13 4.84 15.43
N ARG A 91 -9.85 4.44 15.37
CA ARG A 91 -8.78 5.09 16.14
C ARG A 91 -8.91 6.59 15.94
N ARG A 92 -9.17 7.33 17.02
CA ARG A 92 -9.04 8.78 16.95
C ARG A 92 -7.54 9.06 16.85
N ALA A 93 -7.17 10.03 16.01
CA ALA A 93 -5.81 10.54 15.97
C ALA A 93 -5.47 11.10 17.36
N GLY A 94 -4.84 10.29 18.23
CA GLY A 94 -4.58 10.61 19.64
C GLY A 94 -4.46 9.42 20.60
N ASP A 95 -4.88 8.21 20.22
CA ASP A 95 -4.98 7.08 21.17
C ASP A 95 -3.68 6.27 21.38
N ASP A 96 -2.59 6.55 20.65
CA ASP A 96 -1.34 5.76 20.66
C ASP A 96 -0.44 5.97 21.91
N ALA A 97 -0.88 6.72 22.93
CA ALA A 97 -0.02 7.12 24.05
C ALA A 97 -0.12 6.24 25.32
N SER A 98 -1.00 5.24 25.40
CA SER A 98 -1.36 4.65 26.72
C SER A 98 -1.38 3.11 26.84
N SER A 99 -0.87 2.35 25.87
CA SER A 99 -0.79 0.88 26.01
C SER A 99 0.63 0.32 25.88
N ALA A 100 1.52 0.74 26.79
CA ALA A 100 2.75 0.02 27.09
C ALA A 100 2.74 -0.42 28.56
N SER A 101 2.39 -1.68 28.81
CA SER A 101 2.89 -2.52 29.91
C SER A 101 2.27 -3.92 29.85
N PRO A 102 3.09 -4.97 29.80
CA PRO A 102 2.91 -6.02 30.79
C PRO A 102 4.17 -6.16 31.65
N SER A 103 3.96 -6.10 32.97
CA SER A 103 4.92 -6.37 34.03
C SER A 103 5.48 -7.80 33.97
N PRO A 104 6.80 -8.03 34.10
CA PRO A 104 7.33 -9.33 34.47
C PRO A 104 7.32 -9.48 36.01
N SER A 105 6.60 -10.50 36.49
CA SER A 105 6.59 -10.96 37.87
C SER A 105 7.94 -11.57 38.29
N GLU A 106 8.24 -11.42 39.57
CA GLU A 106 9.49 -11.66 40.29
C GLU A 106 10.14 -13.05 40.14
N HIS A 107 11.47 -13.10 40.07
CA HIS A 107 12.24 -14.24 40.57
C HIS A 107 13.44 -13.75 41.37
N ARG A 108 13.40 -14.03 42.68
CA ARG A 108 14.44 -13.72 43.66
C ARG A 108 15.55 -14.76 43.54
N THR A 109 16.80 -14.34 43.33
CA THR A 109 17.99 -15.18 43.52
C THR A 109 18.98 -14.49 44.44
N PRO A 110 19.56 -15.20 45.43
CA PRO A 110 20.38 -14.62 46.47
C PRO A 110 21.77 -14.26 45.96
N ALA A 111 22.34 -13.20 46.53
CA ALA A 111 23.71 -12.76 46.28
C ALA A 111 24.73 -13.82 46.75
N LEU A 112 25.68 -14.17 45.87
CA LEU A 112 26.91 -14.84 46.21
C LEU A 112 28.09 -14.06 45.62
N ALA A 113 29.10 -13.88 46.46
CA ALA A 113 30.25 -13.01 46.28
C ALA A 113 31.33 -13.56 45.34
N GLY A 114 32.12 -12.65 44.75
CA GLY A 114 33.57 -12.84 44.55
C GLY A 114 34.12 -12.82 43.12
N ALA A 115 35.25 -12.11 42.98
CA ALA A 115 36.27 -12.12 41.91
C ALA A 115 35.93 -11.36 40.60
N SER A 116 36.38 -10.11 40.40
CA SER A 116 37.73 -9.59 40.10
C SER A 116 38.11 -9.64 38.61
N ASP A 117 37.95 -8.47 37.99
CA ASP A 117 38.84 -7.74 37.08
C ASP A 117 39.77 -8.48 36.08
N GLN A 118 39.75 -7.94 34.85
CA GLN A 118 40.85 -7.72 33.90
C GLN A 118 41.03 -8.58 32.63
N LEU A 119 41.29 -7.85 31.52
CA LEU A 119 41.91 -8.18 30.20
C LEU A 119 40.95 -8.73 29.12
N GLY A 120 40.92 -8.31 27.84
CA GLY A 120 41.75 -7.46 26.96
C GLY A 120 41.57 -7.95 25.50
N GLY A 121 41.77 -7.09 24.48
CA GLY A 121 41.95 -7.45 23.05
C GLY A 121 40.85 -6.94 22.08
N GLU A 122 41.09 -5.86 21.32
CA GLU A 122 41.52 -5.82 19.88
C GLU A 122 40.31 -5.90 18.91
N GLU A 123 39.82 -4.78 18.36
CA GLU A 123 40.17 -4.17 17.04
C GLU A 123 40.08 -5.13 15.85
N GLU A 124 39.13 -4.86 14.92
CA GLU A 124 39.37 -4.99 13.48
C GLU A 124 38.26 -4.26 12.68
N ASP A 125 38.70 -3.23 11.96
CA ASP A 125 37.96 -2.50 10.94
C ASP A 125 37.68 -3.40 9.73
N ASN A 126 36.52 -3.25 9.09
CA ASN A 126 36.34 -3.74 7.72
C ASN A 126 35.69 -2.64 6.86
N GLU A 127 36.57 -2.09 6.04
CA GLU A 127 36.35 -1.22 4.89
C GLU A 127 35.65 -2.02 3.76
N TYR A 128 34.67 -1.41 3.10
CA TYR A 128 34.02 -1.94 1.89
C TYR A 128 34.27 -0.96 0.75
N ASP A 129 34.93 -1.46 -0.30
CA ASP A 129 35.12 -0.84 -1.63
C ASP A 129 33.79 -0.87 -2.43
#